data_AF-A0A954NBI6-F1
#
_entry.id   AF-A0A954NBI6-F1
#
_cell.length_a   1.000
_cell.length_b   1.000
_cell.length_c   1.000
_cell.angle_alpha   90.00
_cell.angle_beta   90.00
_cell.angle_gamma   90.00
#
_symmetry.space_group_name_H-M   'P 1'
#
loop_
_entity.id
_entity.type
_entity.pdbx_description
1 polymer ?
#
loop_
_entity_poly.entity_id
_entity_poly.type
_entity_poly.pdbx_seq_one_letter_code
_entity_poly.pdbx_strand_id
1 'polypeptide(L)'
;METAPREPVRLEPRRSESAAALSTEPVGAIDDDRLATQRIRRLDGRHLTLLTDLPSSEPVDTLVDVFDAAYPLWCEYFQVEADTEWRMFGCVMNDRQRFERAGLLPDTVRQFREGYSQGHWLWLYDQPNDYYRRHLLLHEGTHGFMATRLGGMGPHWYMEGMAELLGTHRWKDGVLRLGYFPADRGEVPMLGRIKLVQEAVADDRLRTLDDVLNIGPSRVVSNEPYAWCWSLCTLLNAHPRYRDTFRTLGREVTSDAFNERVHALFGERMDELAVEWPAFAASLEHAADVEATALDFTPGEPLAATTEVTVDAARGWQNTGLHVEAGQPLRFEASGRYQIAATDQSWMCEPGGVTIRYYAGRPLGVLLAAAIPDDLADAARQPPREGDLRMPLVVGLGREWTPGRSGTLQLRVNDSAGELADNAGELKVKIGGGASAAD
;
A
#
# COMPACT_ATOMS: atom_id res chain seq x y z
N MET A 1 -43.79 24.26 44.50
CA MET A 1 -42.85 25.01 43.64
C MET A 1 -42.32 24.01 42.63
N GLU A 2 -43.13 23.75 41.60
CA GLU A 2 -42.88 22.75 40.56
C GLU A 2 -41.83 23.26 39.57
N THR A 3 -40.78 22.48 39.37
CA THR A 3 -39.77 22.71 38.34
C THR A 3 -40.22 22.07 37.03
N ALA A 4 -40.45 22.90 36.02
CA ALA A 4 -40.80 22.48 34.67
C ALA A 4 -39.66 21.67 34.00
N PRO A 5 -39.98 20.72 33.08
CA PRO A 5 -38.98 19.94 32.37
C PRO A 5 -38.30 20.78 31.28
N ARG A 6 -36.97 20.71 31.19
CA ARG A 6 -36.18 21.31 30.11
C ARG A 6 -36.35 20.49 28.83
N GLU A 7 -36.74 21.15 27.74
CA GLU A 7 -36.76 20.57 26.39
C GLU A 7 -35.35 20.15 25.94
N PRO A 8 -35.22 19.09 25.12
CA PRO A 8 -33.96 18.70 24.52
C PRO A 8 -33.58 19.70 23.42
N VAL A 9 -32.40 20.29 23.55
CA VAL A 9 -31.79 21.13 22.50
C VAL A 9 -31.53 20.27 21.27
N ARG A 10 -32.29 20.52 20.21
CA ARG A 10 -32.07 19.94 18.88
C ARG A 10 -30.80 20.59 18.31
N LEU A 11 -29.68 19.86 18.34
CA LEU A 11 -28.48 20.26 17.62
C LEU A 11 -28.77 20.13 16.13
N GLU A 12 -28.96 21.25 15.45
CA GLU A 12 -28.96 21.26 13.99
C GLU A 12 -27.60 20.77 13.47
N PRO A 13 -27.56 19.98 12.39
CA PRO A 13 -26.29 19.57 11.80
C PRO A 13 -25.55 20.83 11.36
N ARG A 14 -24.33 21.02 11.88
CA ARG A 14 -23.43 22.05 11.36
C ARG A 14 -23.26 21.79 9.87
N ARG A 15 -23.75 22.73 9.06
CA ARG A 15 -23.34 22.84 7.65
C ARG A 15 -21.82 22.74 7.63
N SER A 16 -21.28 21.81 6.85
CA SER A 16 -19.85 21.77 6.58
C SER A 16 -19.46 23.17 6.10
N GLU A 17 -18.49 23.77 6.79
CA GLU A 17 -17.88 25.01 6.31
C GLU A 17 -17.29 24.68 4.95
N SER A 18 -17.96 25.14 3.89
CA SER A 18 -17.46 25.02 2.53
C SER A 18 -16.05 25.58 2.51
N ALA A 19 -15.11 24.82 1.97
CA ALA A 19 -13.78 25.29 1.63
C ALA A 19 -13.91 26.67 0.97
N ALA A 20 -13.52 27.72 1.68
CA ALA A 20 -13.37 29.02 1.06
C ALA A 20 -12.28 28.84 0.00
N ALA A 21 -12.69 28.89 -1.27
CA ALA A 21 -11.80 28.80 -2.41
C ALA A 21 -10.79 29.96 -2.32
N LEU A 22 -9.55 29.64 -1.93
CA LEU A 22 -8.42 30.48 -2.33
C LEU A 22 -8.44 30.50 -3.86
N SER A 23 -8.24 31.67 -4.44
CA SER A 23 -8.36 31.88 -5.88
C SER A 23 -7.50 30.87 -6.66
N THR A 24 -8.01 30.49 -7.83
CA THR A 24 -7.26 29.77 -8.88
C THR A 24 -6.06 30.56 -9.40
N GLU A 25 -6.06 31.87 -9.13
CA GLU A 25 -4.96 32.80 -9.36
C GLU A 25 -4.04 32.85 -8.14
N PRO A 26 -2.73 33.06 -8.33
CA PRO A 26 -1.79 33.21 -7.21
C PRO A 26 -2.32 34.27 -6.24
N VAL A 27 -2.17 34.01 -4.93
CA VAL A 27 -2.53 35.00 -3.90
C VAL A 27 -1.60 36.20 -4.08
N GLY A 28 -2.03 37.17 -4.89
CA GLY A 28 -1.19 38.24 -5.42
C GLY A 28 -0.32 37.77 -6.59
N ALA A 29 -0.12 38.65 -7.59
CA ALA A 29 0.92 38.42 -8.59
C ALA A 29 2.25 38.14 -7.88
N ILE A 30 2.97 37.10 -8.31
CA ILE A 30 4.32 36.82 -7.82
C ILE A 30 5.18 38.06 -8.13
N ASP A 31 5.59 38.76 -7.08
CA ASP A 31 6.37 39.99 -7.17
C ASP A 31 7.86 39.65 -7.14
N ASP A 32 8.50 39.73 -8.31
CA ASP A 32 9.91 39.36 -8.48
C ASP A 32 10.86 40.23 -7.64
N ASP A 33 10.54 41.51 -7.38
CA ASP A 33 11.34 42.38 -6.51
C ASP A 33 11.26 41.91 -5.05
N ARG A 34 10.06 41.47 -4.63
CA ARG A 34 9.84 40.90 -3.30
C ARG A 34 10.54 39.55 -3.15
N LEU A 35 10.52 38.70 -4.18
CA LEU A 35 11.28 37.44 -4.20
C LEU A 35 12.78 37.70 -4.05
N ALA A 36 13.34 38.60 -4.86
CA ALA A 36 14.76 38.95 -4.83
C ALA A 36 15.19 39.49 -3.46
N THR A 37 14.37 40.35 -2.84
CA THR A 37 14.60 40.88 -1.48
C THR A 37 14.70 39.77 -0.44
N GLN A 38 13.89 38.70 -0.58
CA GLN A 38 13.91 37.55 0.32
C GLN A 38 14.89 36.45 -0.12
N ARG A 39 15.66 36.66 -1.20
CA ARG A 39 16.55 35.65 -1.80
C ARG A 39 15.82 34.37 -2.21
N ILE A 40 14.59 34.51 -2.67
CA ILE A 40 13.79 33.42 -3.23
C ILE A 40 14.01 33.44 -4.75
N ARG A 41 14.36 32.28 -5.29
CA ARG A 41 14.54 32.04 -6.71
C ARG A 41 13.26 31.43 -7.29
N ARG A 42 13.05 31.65 -8.58
CA ARG A 42 11.95 31.09 -9.35
C ARG A 42 12.49 30.10 -10.39
N LEU A 43 11.86 28.94 -10.46
CA LEU A 43 12.08 27.91 -11.48
C LEU A 43 10.74 27.67 -12.18
N ASP A 44 10.71 27.79 -13.51
CA ASP A 44 9.49 27.60 -14.30
C ASP A 44 9.57 26.32 -15.11
N GLY A 45 8.66 25.40 -14.82
CA GLY A 45 8.29 24.28 -15.69
C GLY A 45 7.03 24.57 -16.50
N ARG A 46 6.53 23.56 -17.20
CA ARG A 46 5.27 23.59 -17.94
C ARG A 46 4.07 23.56 -17.01
N HIS A 47 4.09 22.69 -16.02
CA HIS A 47 2.99 22.43 -15.09
C HIS A 47 3.30 22.89 -13.66
N LEU A 48 4.51 23.34 -13.36
CA LEU A 48 4.89 23.88 -12.05
C LEU A 48 5.68 25.18 -12.18
N THR A 49 5.27 26.23 -11.46
CA THR A 49 6.15 27.34 -11.10
C THR A 49 6.62 27.13 -9.67
N LEU A 50 7.91 26.87 -9.47
CA LEU A 50 8.52 26.55 -8.18
C LEU A 50 9.32 27.73 -7.64
N LEU A 51 9.04 28.11 -6.40
CA LEU A 51 9.71 29.17 -5.66
C LEU A 51 10.55 28.55 -4.55
N THR A 52 11.84 28.87 -4.48
CA THR A 52 12.75 28.25 -3.51
C THR A 52 13.85 29.18 -3.02
N ASP A 53 14.21 29.11 -1.74
CA ASP A 53 15.39 29.78 -1.16
C ASP A 53 16.61 28.86 -1.09
N LEU A 54 16.51 27.63 -1.62
CA LEU A 54 17.62 26.70 -1.75
C LEU A 54 18.65 27.18 -2.77
N PRO A 55 19.94 26.85 -2.58
CA PRO A 55 20.97 27.12 -3.58
C PRO A 55 20.72 26.33 -4.87
N SER A 56 21.24 26.85 -5.99
CA SER A 56 21.23 26.14 -7.27
C SER A 56 22.04 24.86 -7.14
N SER A 57 21.45 23.77 -7.57
CA SER A 57 22.05 22.45 -7.63
C SER A 57 21.20 21.58 -8.54
N GLU A 58 21.80 20.61 -9.23
CA GLU A 58 21.07 19.70 -10.11
C GLU A 58 19.82 19.10 -9.43
N PRO A 59 19.87 18.53 -8.21
CA PRO A 59 18.69 17.92 -7.59
C PRO A 59 17.54 18.89 -7.26
N VAL A 60 17.85 20.18 -7.08
CA VAL A 60 16.84 21.23 -6.83
C VAL A 60 16.31 21.78 -8.15
N ASP A 61 17.20 22.06 -9.09
CA ASP A 61 16.85 22.73 -10.33
C ASP A 61 16.06 21.79 -11.27
N THR A 62 16.21 20.46 -11.15
CA THR A 62 15.39 19.47 -11.90
C THR A 62 14.02 19.17 -11.28
N LEU A 63 13.64 19.80 -10.17
CA LEU A 63 12.34 19.51 -9.52
C LEU A 63 11.14 19.83 -10.43
N VAL A 64 11.25 20.90 -11.22
CA VAL A 64 10.21 21.27 -12.20
C VAL A 64 10.11 20.25 -13.33
N ASP A 65 11.22 19.68 -13.77
CA ASP A 65 11.25 18.63 -14.81
C ASP A 65 10.59 17.34 -14.30
N VAL A 66 10.86 16.97 -13.04
CA VAL A 66 10.22 15.81 -12.39
C VAL A 66 8.71 16.00 -12.30
N PHE A 67 8.26 17.20 -11.94
CA PHE A 67 6.82 17.51 -11.87
C PHE A 67 6.17 17.48 -13.25
N ASP A 68 6.82 18.05 -14.27
CA ASP A 68 6.35 18.02 -15.65
C ASP A 68 6.28 16.60 -16.20
N ALA A 69 7.21 15.72 -15.81
CA ALA A 69 7.17 14.29 -16.15
C ALA A 69 6.06 13.53 -15.40
N ALA A 70 5.67 13.97 -14.20
CA ALA A 70 4.61 13.35 -13.42
C ALA A 70 3.21 13.65 -13.98
N TYR A 71 3.01 14.85 -14.53
CA TYR A 71 1.71 15.28 -15.06
C TYR A 71 1.04 14.30 -16.04
N PRO A 72 1.68 13.88 -17.16
CA PRO A 72 1.07 12.93 -18.08
C PRO A 72 0.82 11.57 -17.43
N LEU A 73 1.65 11.15 -16.47
CA LEU A 73 1.46 9.90 -15.73
C LEU A 73 0.25 9.98 -14.79
N TRP A 74 -0.01 11.13 -14.17
CA TRP A 74 -1.25 11.35 -13.40
C TRP A 74 -2.48 11.33 -14.30
N CYS A 75 -2.43 11.99 -15.47
CA CYS A 75 -3.51 11.95 -16.45
C CYS A 75 -3.84 10.51 -16.89
N GLU A 76 -2.80 9.73 -17.23
CA GLU A 76 -2.95 8.32 -17.59
C GLU A 76 -3.54 7.51 -16.42
N TYR A 77 -2.98 7.65 -15.22
CA TYR A 77 -3.40 6.88 -14.05
C TYR A 77 -4.86 7.13 -13.70
N PHE A 78 -5.27 8.40 -13.64
CA PHE A 78 -6.64 8.79 -13.30
C PHE A 78 -7.60 8.80 -14.50
N GLN A 79 -7.11 8.45 -15.69
CA GLN A 79 -7.88 8.37 -16.93
C GLN A 79 -8.61 9.70 -17.26
N VAL A 80 -7.89 10.80 -17.14
CA VAL A 80 -8.38 12.15 -17.45
C VAL A 80 -7.61 12.74 -18.62
N GLU A 81 -8.30 13.52 -19.45
CA GLU A 81 -7.69 14.22 -20.56
C GLU A 81 -6.65 15.24 -20.07
N ALA A 82 -5.55 15.31 -20.82
CA ALA A 82 -4.51 16.29 -20.58
C ALA A 82 -5.01 17.71 -20.88
N ASP A 83 -4.58 18.64 -20.06
CA ASP A 83 -4.85 20.06 -20.10
C ASP A 83 -3.52 20.80 -20.05
N THR A 84 -3.09 21.29 -21.20
CA THR A 84 -1.79 21.95 -21.35
C THR A 84 -1.66 23.23 -20.55
N GLU A 85 -2.79 23.83 -20.18
CA GLU A 85 -2.85 25.07 -19.42
C GLU A 85 -2.89 24.82 -17.90
N TRP A 86 -3.10 23.58 -17.47
CA TRP A 86 -3.09 23.26 -16.05
C TRP A 86 -1.70 23.48 -15.45
N ARG A 87 -1.64 24.26 -14.37
CA ARG A 87 -0.41 24.58 -13.65
C ARG A 87 -0.62 24.56 -12.15
N MET A 88 0.47 24.31 -11.44
CA MET A 88 0.61 24.48 -10.00
C MET A 88 1.68 25.51 -9.66
N PHE A 89 1.57 26.05 -8.45
CA PHE A 89 2.55 26.90 -7.80
C PHE A 89 3.11 26.17 -6.58
N GLY A 90 4.42 26.10 -6.47
CA GLY A 90 5.10 25.37 -5.40
C GLY A 90 6.06 26.25 -4.61
N CYS A 91 6.15 26.04 -3.30
CA CYS A 91 7.23 26.58 -2.47
C CYS A 91 8.07 25.44 -1.88
N VAL A 92 9.39 25.48 -2.09
CA VAL A 92 10.36 24.58 -1.43
C VAL A 92 11.25 25.41 -0.53
N MET A 93 11.10 25.22 0.79
CA MET A 93 11.53 26.20 1.79
C MET A 93 12.58 25.62 2.75
N ASN A 94 13.76 26.21 2.80
CA ASN A 94 14.68 26.04 3.92
C ASN A 94 14.34 27.01 5.07
N ASP A 95 14.01 28.26 4.76
CA ASP A 95 13.62 29.29 5.75
C ASP A 95 12.19 29.77 5.51
N ARG A 96 11.24 29.23 6.30
CA ARG A 96 9.80 29.58 6.28
C ARG A 96 9.56 31.09 6.31
N GLN A 97 10.33 31.83 7.11
CA GLN A 97 10.08 33.26 7.35
C GLN A 97 10.32 34.11 6.10
N ARG A 98 11.15 33.64 5.16
CA ARG A 98 11.34 34.31 3.86
C ARG A 98 10.05 34.25 3.03
N PHE A 99 9.37 33.11 3.02
CA PHE A 99 8.13 32.91 2.26
C PHE A 99 6.96 33.65 2.89
N GLU A 100 6.88 33.70 4.21
CA GLU A 100 5.90 34.53 4.93
C GLU A 100 6.08 36.03 4.60
N ARG A 101 7.32 36.54 4.69
CA ARG A 101 7.64 37.94 4.32
C ARG A 101 7.43 38.22 2.83
N ALA A 102 7.60 37.20 1.99
CA ALA A 102 7.29 37.27 0.57
C ALA A 102 5.80 37.07 0.25
N GLY A 103 4.91 36.96 1.25
CA GLY A 103 3.48 36.77 1.04
C GLY A 103 3.10 35.47 0.32
N LEU A 104 4.00 34.49 0.29
CA LEU A 104 3.82 33.20 -0.37
C LEU A 104 3.24 32.13 0.56
N LEU A 105 3.07 32.46 1.83
CA LEU A 105 2.56 31.56 2.87
C LEU A 105 1.51 32.30 3.71
N PRO A 106 0.28 32.44 3.20
CA PRO A 106 -0.77 33.20 3.89
C PRO A 106 -1.23 32.49 5.17
N ASP A 107 -1.79 33.25 6.12
CA ASP A 107 -2.27 32.72 7.41
C ASP A 107 -3.35 31.63 7.29
N THR A 108 -3.98 31.52 6.11
CA THR A 108 -4.94 30.44 5.80
C THR A 108 -4.27 29.08 5.61
N VAL A 109 -2.97 29.05 5.30
CA VAL A 109 -2.19 27.82 5.22
C VAL A 109 -1.93 27.34 6.64
N ARG A 110 -2.53 26.19 6.98
CA ARG A 110 -2.39 25.58 8.30
C ARG A 110 -0.92 25.26 8.58
N GLN A 111 -0.55 25.20 9.86
CA GLN A 111 0.76 24.64 10.21
C GLN A 111 0.83 23.18 9.74
N PHE A 112 1.89 22.85 9.02
CA PHE A 112 2.19 21.52 8.51
C PHE A 112 3.62 21.13 8.85
N ARG A 113 3.90 19.83 8.87
CA ARG A 113 5.20 19.30 9.30
C ARG A 113 6.23 19.27 8.17
N GLU A 114 5.86 18.71 7.02
CA GLU A 114 6.77 18.49 5.90
C GLU A 114 6.25 19.11 4.60
N GLY A 115 4.98 18.87 4.29
CA GLY A 115 4.31 19.37 3.10
C GLY A 115 2.85 19.72 3.36
N TYR A 116 2.28 20.52 2.46
CA TYR A 116 0.87 20.84 2.40
C TYR A 116 0.47 21.27 0.98
N SER A 117 -0.76 20.99 0.60
CA SER A 117 -1.33 21.36 -0.68
C SER A 117 -2.75 21.90 -0.51
N GLN A 118 -3.09 22.88 -1.33
CA GLN A 118 -4.41 23.49 -1.36
C GLN A 118 -4.69 24.06 -2.75
N GLY A 119 -5.64 23.45 -3.46
CA GLY A 119 -5.97 23.84 -4.83
C GLY A 119 -4.74 23.73 -5.75
N HIS A 120 -4.37 24.83 -6.39
CA HIS A 120 -3.21 24.91 -7.28
C HIS A 120 -1.88 25.20 -6.56
N TRP A 121 -1.87 25.27 -5.23
CA TRP A 121 -0.67 25.53 -4.44
C TRP A 121 -0.17 24.29 -3.71
N LEU A 122 1.15 24.15 -3.65
CA LEU A 122 1.85 23.24 -2.76
C LEU A 122 2.98 23.95 -2.02
N TRP A 123 3.27 23.51 -0.81
CA TRP A 123 4.36 23.99 0.03
C TRP A 123 5.05 22.79 0.66
N LEU A 124 6.37 22.80 0.67
CA LEU A 124 7.16 21.80 1.39
C LEU A 124 8.41 22.41 2.01
N TYR A 125 8.82 21.87 3.15
CA TYR A 125 10.13 22.17 3.72
C TYR A 125 11.21 21.35 3.04
N ASP A 126 12.40 21.95 2.93
CA ASP A 126 13.56 21.25 2.45
C ASP A 126 13.83 19.99 3.26
N GLN A 127 14.32 18.97 2.57
CA GLN A 127 14.62 17.66 3.15
C GLN A 127 16.12 17.38 3.02
N PRO A 128 16.72 16.67 3.98
CA PRO A 128 18.15 16.35 3.94
C PRO A 128 18.52 15.37 2.82
N ASN A 129 17.53 14.83 2.10
CA ASN A 129 17.74 13.86 1.04
C ASN A 129 16.94 14.25 -0.22
N ASP A 130 17.59 14.17 -1.39
CA ASP A 130 17.03 14.56 -2.68
C ASP A 130 15.86 13.68 -3.14
N TYR A 131 15.88 12.37 -2.84
CA TYR A 131 14.75 11.50 -3.09
C TYR A 131 13.55 11.94 -2.27
N TYR A 132 13.73 12.18 -0.96
CA TYR A 132 12.60 12.52 -0.10
C TYR A 132 12.04 13.92 -0.39
N ARG A 133 12.88 14.88 -0.80
CA ARG A 133 12.43 16.18 -1.33
C ARG A 133 11.52 15.99 -2.55
N ARG A 134 11.93 15.17 -3.52
CA ARG A 134 11.11 14.83 -4.70
C ARG A 134 9.85 14.05 -4.33
N HIS A 135 9.94 13.13 -3.38
CA HIS A 135 8.79 12.38 -2.86
C HIS A 135 7.72 13.35 -2.34
N LEU A 136 8.10 14.31 -1.49
CA LEU A 136 7.15 15.31 -0.99
C LEU A 136 6.59 16.20 -2.09
N LEU A 137 7.41 16.60 -3.08
CA LEU A 137 6.92 17.37 -4.22
C LEU A 137 5.85 16.60 -5.01
N LEU A 138 6.09 15.32 -5.30
CA LEU A 138 5.16 14.45 -6.01
C LEU A 138 3.92 14.09 -5.16
N HIS A 139 4.10 13.92 -3.85
CA HIS A 139 3.03 13.66 -2.89
C HIS A 139 2.05 14.84 -2.85
N GLU A 140 2.53 16.05 -2.59
CA GLU A 140 1.70 17.25 -2.57
C GLU A 140 1.18 17.62 -3.96
N GLY A 141 1.96 17.33 -5.01
CA GLY A 141 1.52 17.45 -6.40
C GLY A 141 0.34 16.52 -6.72
N THR A 142 0.34 15.30 -6.18
CA THR A 142 -0.76 14.34 -6.35
C THR A 142 -2.04 14.86 -5.67
N HIS A 143 -1.94 15.39 -4.45
CA HIS A 143 -3.07 16.05 -3.78
C HIS A 143 -3.61 17.22 -4.61
N GLY A 144 -2.74 18.12 -5.08
CA GLY A 144 -3.13 19.26 -5.91
C GLY A 144 -3.78 18.84 -7.24
N PHE A 145 -3.23 17.81 -7.89
CA PHE A 145 -3.82 17.22 -9.09
C PHE A 145 -5.20 16.64 -8.80
N MET A 146 -5.34 15.80 -7.78
CA MET A 146 -6.63 15.20 -7.41
C MET A 146 -7.67 16.27 -7.10
N ALA A 147 -7.34 17.24 -6.23
CA ALA A 147 -8.24 18.31 -5.85
C ALA A 147 -8.73 19.15 -7.05
N THR A 148 -7.85 19.47 -8.00
CA THR A 148 -8.15 20.42 -9.09
C THR A 148 -8.63 19.74 -10.38
N ARG A 149 -8.12 18.54 -10.70
CA ARG A 149 -8.49 17.79 -11.91
C ARG A 149 -9.63 16.80 -11.68
N LEU A 150 -9.76 16.24 -10.49
CA LEU A 150 -10.85 15.30 -10.13
C LEU A 150 -11.97 15.99 -9.32
N GLY A 151 -11.73 17.22 -8.83
CA GLY A 151 -12.69 17.98 -8.03
C GLY A 151 -12.77 17.57 -6.56
N GLY A 152 -11.91 16.63 -6.13
CA GLY A 152 -11.89 16.10 -4.77
C GLY A 152 -10.76 15.09 -4.59
N MET A 153 -10.54 14.67 -3.34
CA MET A 153 -9.44 13.74 -3.00
C MET A 153 -9.93 12.45 -2.34
N GLY A 154 -11.24 12.31 -2.10
CA GLY A 154 -11.82 11.18 -1.39
C GLY A 154 -11.51 11.19 0.11
N PRO A 155 -11.81 10.08 0.81
CA PRO A 155 -11.52 9.92 2.23
C PRO A 155 -10.01 9.85 2.48
N HIS A 156 -9.62 10.14 3.72
CA HIS A 156 -8.22 10.31 4.11
C HIS A 156 -7.33 9.09 3.77
N TRP A 157 -7.83 7.85 3.89
CA TRP A 157 -7.06 6.67 3.50
C TRP A 157 -6.70 6.65 2.01
N TYR A 158 -7.65 7.04 1.14
CA TYR A 158 -7.46 7.05 -0.30
C TYR A 158 -6.63 8.26 -0.72
N MET A 159 -6.95 9.45 -0.18
CA MET A 159 -6.19 10.68 -0.42
C MET A 159 -4.69 10.50 -0.10
N GLU A 160 -4.36 10.10 1.13
CA GLU A 160 -2.96 9.93 1.54
C GLU A 160 -2.33 8.69 0.92
N GLY A 161 -3.09 7.61 0.76
CA GLY A 161 -2.61 6.39 0.12
C GLY A 161 -2.22 6.62 -1.35
N MET A 162 -3.01 7.38 -2.09
CA MET A 162 -2.72 7.76 -3.47
C MET A 162 -1.52 8.70 -3.56
N ALA A 163 -1.42 9.71 -2.68
CA ALA A 163 -0.29 10.63 -2.66
C ALA A 163 1.03 9.94 -2.26
N GLU A 164 1.00 8.99 -1.33
CA GLU A 164 2.17 8.16 -1.00
C GLU A 164 2.52 7.19 -2.13
N LEU A 165 1.52 6.53 -2.74
CA LEU A 165 1.72 5.60 -3.86
C LEU A 165 2.38 6.31 -5.04
N LEU A 166 1.80 7.43 -5.48
CA LEU A 166 2.28 8.19 -6.64
C LEU A 166 3.47 9.10 -6.29
N GLY A 167 3.72 9.37 -5.01
CA GLY A 167 4.98 9.95 -4.53
C GLY A 167 6.14 8.95 -4.51
N THR A 168 5.85 7.66 -4.31
CA THR A 168 6.87 6.60 -4.35
C THR A 168 7.28 6.34 -5.80
N HIS A 169 8.52 6.69 -6.13
CA HIS A 169 8.94 6.84 -7.52
C HIS A 169 10.34 6.29 -7.78
N ARG A 170 10.66 6.14 -9.05
CA ARG A 170 12.03 6.03 -9.55
C ARG A 170 12.26 7.12 -10.58
N TRP A 171 13.34 7.88 -10.41
CA TRP A 171 13.79 8.88 -11.37
C TRP A 171 15.24 8.59 -11.73
N LYS A 172 15.45 8.17 -12.96
CA LYS A 172 16.77 7.76 -13.46
C LYS A 172 16.85 8.09 -14.95
N ASP A 173 17.96 8.68 -15.37
CA ASP A 173 18.24 9.00 -16.77
C ASP A 173 17.10 9.81 -17.44
N GLY A 174 16.50 10.74 -16.69
CA GLY A 174 15.39 11.58 -17.15
C GLY A 174 14.03 10.87 -17.27
N VAL A 175 13.93 9.61 -16.85
CA VAL A 175 12.70 8.82 -16.89
C VAL A 175 12.10 8.71 -15.49
N LEU A 176 10.85 9.19 -15.35
CA LEU A 176 10.05 9.04 -14.14
C LEU A 176 9.17 7.81 -14.23
N ARG A 177 9.16 7.01 -13.15
CA ARG A 177 8.17 5.98 -12.89
C ARG A 177 7.51 6.25 -11.54
N LEU A 178 6.19 6.45 -11.53
CA LEU A 178 5.38 6.57 -10.32
C LEU A 178 4.85 5.20 -9.88
N GLY A 179 4.37 5.09 -8.64
CA GLY A 179 3.85 3.84 -8.10
C GLY A 179 4.92 2.74 -8.06
N TYR A 180 6.18 3.14 -7.84
CA TYR A 180 7.31 2.22 -7.83
C TYR A 180 7.32 1.39 -6.55
N PHE A 181 7.44 0.06 -6.67
CA PHE A 181 7.67 -0.81 -5.52
C PHE A 181 9.19 -0.96 -5.32
N PRO A 182 9.76 -0.53 -4.17
CA PRO A 182 11.21 -0.48 -3.98
C PRO A 182 11.83 -1.87 -3.84
N ALA A 183 12.93 -2.11 -4.56
CA ALA A 183 13.70 -3.35 -4.44
C ALA A 183 14.52 -3.39 -3.14
N ASP A 184 14.99 -2.23 -2.68
CA ASP A 184 15.67 -2.09 -1.40
C ASP A 184 15.44 -0.72 -0.76
N ARG A 185 15.72 -0.62 0.54
CA ARG A 185 15.51 0.61 1.33
C ARG A 185 16.34 1.81 0.87
N GLY A 186 17.46 1.56 0.18
CA GLY A 186 18.38 2.55 -0.35
C GLY A 186 17.88 3.23 -1.62
N GLU A 187 16.94 2.61 -2.35
CA GLU A 187 16.29 3.26 -3.50
C GLU A 187 15.32 4.36 -3.08
N VAL A 188 14.75 4.24 -1.87
CA VAL A 188 13.71 5.13 -1.33
C VAL A 188 14.07 5.65 0.07
N PRO A 189 15.22 6.32 0.24
CA PRO A 189 15.70 6.75 1.54
C PRO A 189 14.68 7.65 2.25
N MET A 190 14.56 7.47 3.58
CA MET A 190 13.60 8.16 4.46
C MET A 190 12.11 7.81 4.28
N LEU A 191 11.71 7.04 3.25
CA LEU A 191 10.32 6.67 3.04
C LEU A 191 9.76 5.81 4.19
N GLY A 192 10.45 4.71 4.53
CA GLY A 192 10.20 3.92 5.75
C GLY A 192 8.84 3.22 5.87
N ARG A 193 7.95 3.27 4.86
CA ARG A 193 6.57 2.74 4.94
C ARG A 193 6.54 1.23 5.20
N ILE A 194 7.33 0.45 4.45
CA ILE A 194 7.48 -1.00 4.66
C ILE A 194 7.93 -1.29 6.09
N LYS A 195 8.98 -0.61 6.56
CA LYS A 195 9.51 -0.78 7.92
C LYS A 195 8.45 -0.53 8.99
N LEU A 196 7.68 0.56 8.87
CA LEU A 196 6.65 0.91 9.85
C LEU A 196 5.55 -0.15 9.94
N VAL A 197 5.13 -0.73 8.80
CA VAL A 197 4.18 -1.84 8.78
C VAL A 197 4.78 -3.10 9.39
N GLN A 198 6.02 -3.45 9.05
CA GLN A 198 6.72 -4.60 9.62
C GLN A 198 6.84 -4.50 11.15
N GLU A 199 7.23 -3.33 11.67
CA GLU A 199 7.30 -3.08 13.11
C GLU A 199 5.92 -3.19 13.76
N ALA A 200 4.88 -2.62 13.14
CA ALA A 200 3.52 -2.74 13.65
C ALA A 200 3.00 -4.18 13.66
N VAL A 201 3.29 -4.98 12.64
CA VAL A 201 2.93 -6.41 12.61
C VAL A 201 3.69 -7.18 13.68
N ALA A 202 5.00 -6.94 13.85
CA ALA A 202 5.81 -7.59 14.88
C ALA A 202 5.34 -7.26 16.31
N ASP A 203 4.76 -6.07 16.51
CA ASP A 203 4.17 -5.61 17.77
C ASP A 203 2.71 -6.06 17.98
N ASP A 204 2.17 -6.96 17.14
CA ASP A 204 0.77 -7.41 17.17
C ASP A 204 -0.26 -6.28 16.96
N ARG A 205 0.10 -5.29 16.13
CA ARG A 205 -0.74 -4.12 15.78
C ARG A 205 -1.18 -4.14 14.31
N LEU A 206 -1.30 -5.32 13.71
CA LEU A 206 -1.84 -5.48 12.37
C LEU A 206 -3.26 -4.88 12.29
N ARG A 207 -3.49 -3.99 11.33
CA ARG A 207 -4.81 -3.40 11.07
C ARG A 207 -5.65 -4.31 10.20
N THR A 208 -6.94 -4.42 10.50
CA THR A 208 -7.90 -5.03 9.56
C THR A 208 -8.09 -4.14 8.33
N LEU A 209 -8.71 -4.67 7.27
CA LEU A 209 -9.04 -3.87 6.08
C LEU A 209 -9.91 -2.67 6.47
N ASP A 210 -10.94 -2.90 7.29
CA ASP A 210 -11.86 -1.87 7.76
C ASP A 210 -11.12 -0.81 8.61
N ASP A 211 -10.15 -1.21 9.43
CA ASP A 211 -9.34 -0.25 10.21
C ASP A 211 -8.53 0.69 9.31
N VAL A 212 -8.09 0.22 8.14
CA VAL A 212 -7.35 1.03 7.16
C VAL A 212 -8.31 1.95 6.38
N LEU A 213 -9.44 1.41 5.90
CA LEU A 213 -10.48 2.18 5.19
C LEU A 213 -11.10 3.29 6.07
N ASN A 214 -11.04 3.13 7.39
CA ASN A 214 -11.52 4.11 8.37
C ASN A 214 -10.40 4.98 8.98
N ILE A 215 -9.17 4.95 8.43
CA ILE A 215 -8.13 5.92 8.81
C ILE A 215 -8.62 7.31 8.43
N GLY A 216 -8.94 8.10 9.47
CA GLY A 216 -9.25 9.52 9.36
C GLY A 216 -8.07 10.42 9.72
N PRO A 217 -8.25 11.74 9.63
CA PRO A 217 -7.24 12.71 10.04
C PRO A 217 -6.90 12.53 11.53
N SER A 218 -5.63 12.26 11.81
CA SER A 218 -5.12 12.06 13.17
C SER A 218 -4.72 13.40 13.82
N ARG A 219 -5.02 13.56 15.11
CA ARG A 219 -4.46 14.64 15.94
C ARG A 219 -3.08 14.31 16.48
N VAL A 220 -2.71 13.02 16.49
CA VAL A 220 -1.40 12.54 16.92
C VAL A 220 -0.47 12.52 15.71
N VAL A 221 0.69 13.15 15.86
CA VAL A 221 1.74 13.16 14.83
C VAL A 221 2.36 11.78 14.75
N SER A 222 1.97 11.00 13.74
CA SER A 222 2.53 9.68 13.44
C SER A 222 2.57 9.45 11.94
N ASN A 223 3.62 8.79 11.45
CA ASN A 223 3.76 8.38 10.05
C ASN A 223 3.14 7.00 9.78
N GLU A 224 2.78 6.26 10.84
CA GLU A 224 2.24 4.91 10.69
C GLU A 224 0.92 4.86 9.88
N PRO A 225 -0.05 5.78 10.06
CA PRO A 225 -1.26 5.78 9.23
C PRO A 225 -0.96 5.87 7.73
N TYR A 226 0.02 6.71 7.34
CA TYR A 226 0.46 6.83 5.94
C TYR A 226 1.05 5.52 5.41
N ALA A 227 1.78 4.77 6.26
CA ALA A 227 2.32 3.48 5.89
C ALA A 227 1.21 2.44 5.63
N TRP A 228 0.15 2.45 6.42
CA TRP A 228 -1.02 1.60 6.20
C TRP A 228 -1.78 1.98 4.92
N CYS A 229 -2.06 3.26 4.72
CA CYS A 229 -2.72 3.75 3.50
C CYS A 229 -1.91 3.42 2.24
N TRP A 230 -0.60 3.70 2.27
CA TRP A 230 0.32 3.37 1.17
C TRP A 230 0.31 1.87 0.87
N SER A 231 0.36 1.02 1.90
CA SER A 231 0.40 -0.44 1.73
C SER A 231 -0.88 -0.97 1.08
N LEU A 232 -2.06 -0.49 1.53
CA LEU A 232 -3.33 -0.88 0.92
C LEU A 232 -3.42 -0.41 -0.54
N CYS A 233 -3.10 0.85 -0.83
CA CYS A 233 -3.10 1.36 -2.19
C CYS A 233 -2.08 0.64 -3.08
N THR A 234 -0.94 0.22 -2.53
CA THR A 234 0.08 -0.57 -3.24
C THR A 234 -0.46 -1.96 -3.61
N LEU A 235 -1.08 -2.67 -2.66
CA LEU A 235 -1.75 -3.95 -2.93
C LEU A 235 -2.80 -3.77 -4.02
N LEU A 236 -3.72 -2.83 -3.84
CA LEU A 236 -4.83 -2.61 -4.78
C LEU A 236 -4.35 -2.20 -6.17
N ASN A 237 -3.28 -1.41 -6.29
CA ASN A 237 -2.74 -0.96 -7.57
C ASN A 237 -1.98 -2.08 -8.32
N ALA A 238 -1.25 -2.93 -7.61
CA ALA A 238 -0.42 -3.97 -8.23
C ALA A 238 -1.18 -5.28 -8.46
N HIS A 239 -2.17 -5.60 -7.64
CA HIS A 239 -2.84 -6.89 -7.65
C HIS A 239 -3.75 -7.07 -8.87
N PRO A 240 -3.59 -8.15 -9.67
CA PRO A 240 -4.32 -8.33 -10.93
C PRO A 240 -5.84 -8.39 -10.76
N ARG A 241 -6.32 -8.84 -9.60
CA ARG A 241 -7.76 -8.95 -9.30
C ARG A 241 -8.40 -7.60 -8.93
N TYR A 242 -7.62 -6.65 -8.44
CA TYR A 242 -8.13 -5.41 -7.83
C TYR A 242 -7.78 -4.15 -8.62
N ARG A 243 -6.67 -4.17 -9.36
CA ARG A 243 -6.09 -2.99 -10.02
C ARG A 243 -7.07 -2.22 -10.90
N ASP A 244 -7.86 -2.94 -11.71
CA ASP A 244 -8.71 -2.27 -12.69
C ASP A 244 -9.87 -1.55 -11.99
N THR A 245 -10.50 -2.20 -11.00
CA THR A 245 -11.51 -1.57 -10.13
C THR A 245 -10.92 -0.41 -9.33
N PHE A 246 -9.75 -0.61 -8.73
CA PHE A 246 -9.07 0.42 -7.94
C PHE A 246 -8.80 1.69 -8.74
N ARG A 247 -8.33 1.57 -9.99
CA ARG A 247 -8.08 2.70 -10.89
C ARG A 247 -9.33 3.54 -11.20
N THR A 248 -10.53 2.95 -11.10
CA THR A 248 -11.78 3.69 -11.30
C THR A 248 -12.20 4.54 -10.11
N LEU A 249 -11.65 4.30 -8.92
CA LEU A 249 -12.07 5.00 -7.70
C LEU A 249 -11.80 6.50 -7.74
N GLY A 250 -10.86 6.95 -8.58
CA GLY A 250 -10.62 8.37 -8.86
C GLY A 250 -11.86 9.13 -9.30
N ARG A 251 -12.87 8.46 -9.87
CA ARG A 251 -14.15 9.07 -10.30
C ARG A 251 -15.12 9.32 -9.14
N GLU A 252 -14.91 8.65 -8.01
CA GLU A 252 -15.82 8.70 -6.87
C GLU A 252 -15.37 9.68 -5.78
N VAL A 253 -14.20 10.33 -5.94
CA VAL A 253 -13.53 11.15 -4.92
C VAL A 253 -14.32 12.35 -4.40
N THR A 254 -15.40 12.73 -5.07
CA THR A 254 -16.32 13.82 -4.67
C THR A 254 -17.55 13.32 -3.90
N SER A 255 -17.75 12.00 -3.81
CA SER A 255 -18.89 11.39 -3.14
C SER A 255 -18.65 11.26 -1.64
N ASP A 256 -19.56 11.80 -0.82
CA ASP A 256 -19.56 11.61 0.64
C ASP A 256 -19.71 10.12 1.03
N ALA A 257 -20.31 9.31 0.15
CA ALA A 257 -20.46 7.86 0.30
C ALA A 257 -19.30 7.04 -0.31
N PHE A 258 -18.09 7.61 -0.41
CA PHE A 258 -16.95 6.97 -1.11
C PHE A 258 -16.71 5.52 -0.68
N ASN A 259 -16.60 5.26 0.63
CA ASN A 259 -16.32 3.91 1.12
C ASN A 259 -17.48 2.94 0.79
N GLU A 260 -18.74 3.38 0.87
CA GLU A 260 -19.88 2.55 0.44
C GLU A 260 -19.79 2.19 -1.05
N ARG A 261 -19.32 3.11 -1.89
CA ARG A 261 -19.07 2.85 -3.31
C ARG A 261 -17.91 1.91 -3.55
N VAL A 262 -16.84 1.98 -2.73
CA VAL A 262 -15.75 1.00 -2.77
C VAL A 262 -16.31 -0.40 -2.51
N HIS A 263 -17.10 -0.58 -1.44
CA HIS A 263 -17.73 -1.86 -1.15
C HIS A 263 -18.63 -2.33 -2.31
N ALA A 264 -19.41 -1.44 -2.91
CA ALA A 264 -20.29 -1.78 -4.03
C ALA A 264 -19.51 -2.17 -5.31
N LEU A 265 -18.42 -1.48 -5.64
CA LEU A 265 -17.60 -1.72 -6.84
C LEU A 265 -16.78 -3.01 -6.72
N PHE A 266 -16.26 -3.30 -5.53
CA PHE A 266 -15.54 -4.54 -5.27
C PHE A 266 -16.50 -5.72 -5.12
N GLY A 267 -17.68 -5.52 -4.54
CA GLY A 267 -18.70 -6.56 -4.36
C GLY A 267 -18.20 -7.70 -3.48
N GLU A 268 -18.43 -8.94 -3.90
CA GLU A 268 -17.97 -10.16 -3.20
C GLU A 268 -16.44 -10.18 -2.99
N ARG A 269 -15.68 -9.46 -3.82
CA ARG A 269 -14.22 -9.34 -3.68
C ARG A 269 -13.79 -8.58 -2.42
N MET A 270 -14.72 -7.91 -1.73
CA MET A 270 -14.41 -7.29 -0.43
C MET A 270 -14.04 -8.32 0.63
N ASP A 271 -14.73 -9.47 0.68
CA ASP A 271 -14.45 -10.51 1.65
C ASP A 271 -13.12 -11.20 1.35
N GLU A 272 -12.82 -11.42 0.06
CA GLU A 272 -11.52 -11.90 -0.40
C GLU A 272 -10.39 -10.93 -0.01
N LEU A 273 -10.56 -9.63 -0.29
CA LEU A 273 -9.59 -8.60 0.07
C LEU A 273 -9.40 -8.53 1.59
N ALA A 274 -10.45 -8.74 2.38
CA ALA A 274 -10.36 -8.76 3.84
C ALA A 274 -9.53 -9.94 4.38
N VAL A 275 -9.47 -11.05 3.64
CA VAL A 275 -8.60 -12.21 3.95
C VAL A 275 -7.18 -12.01 3.39
N GLU A 276 -7.05 -11.47 2.18
CA GLU A 276 -5.76 -11.26 1.52
C GLU A 276 -4.95 -10.13 2.14
N TRP A 277 -5.59 -9.00 2.48
CA TRP A 277 -4.95 -7.85 3.10
C TRP A 277 -4.04 -8.19 4.29
N PRO A 278 -4.50 -8.90 5.33
CA PRO A 278 -3.65 -9.22 6.48
C PRO A 278 -2.52 -10.21 6.11
N ALA A 279 -2.69 -11.06 5.10
CA ALA A 279 -1.63 -11.92 4.60
C ALA A 279 -0.55 -11.11 3.86
N PHE A 280 -0.95 -10.19 2.98
CA PHE A 280 -0.06 -9.25 2.29
C PHE A 280 0.70 -8.35 3.28
N ALA A 281 0.01 -7.73 4.23
CA ALA A 281 0.62 -6.85 5.21
C ALA A 281 1.67 -7.57 6.08
N ALA A 282 1.42 -8.85 6.40
CA ALA A 282 2.35 -9.67 7.19
C ALA A 282 3.58 -10.15 6.41
N SER A 283 3.50 -10.19 5.07
CA SER A 283 4.61 -10.57 4.18
C SER A 283 5.25 -9.38 3.47
N LEU A 284 4.85 -8.15 3.82
CA LEU A 284 5.29 -6.93 3.16
C LEU A 284 6.79 -6.69 3.38
N GLU A 285 7.55 -6.83 2.30
CA GLU A 285 9.01 -6.68 2.27
C GLU A 285 9.43 -5.91 1.02
N HIS A 286 10.66 -5.39 1.02
CA HIS A 286 11.22 -4.82 -0.21
C HIS A 286 11.38 -5.90 -1.27
N ALA A 287 11.35 -5.52 -2.54
CA ALA A 287 11.37 -6.41 -3.70
C ALA A 287 10.19 -7.39 -3.82
N ALA A 288 9.18 -7.31 -2.95
CA ALA A 288 8.01 -8.18 -3.03
C ALA A 288 7.27 -8.01 -4.37
N ASP A 289 6.94 -9.15 -4.98
CA ASP A 289 6.10 -9.21 -6.17
C ASP A 289 4.66 -9.53 -5.78
N VAL A 290 3.80 -8.49 -5.79
CA VAL A 290 2.38 -8.61 -5.43
C VAL A 290 1.67 -9.63 -6.31
N GLU A 291 1.98 -9.69 -7.60
CA GLU A 291 1.34 -10.62 -8.54
C GLU A 291 1.79 -12.07 -8.29
N ALA A 292 3.07 -12.29 -8.00
CA ALA A 292 3.58 -13.62 -7.65
C ALA A 292 3.03 -14.14 -6.31
N THR A 293 2.57 -13.25 -5.43
CA THR A 293 1.98 -13.57 -4.12
C THR A 293 0.45 -13.54 -4.08
N ALA A 294 -0.21 -13.19 -5.19
CA ALA A 294 -1.65 -13.11 -5.32
C ALA A 294 -2.35 -14.42 -4.93
N LEU A 295 -3.36 -14.33 -4.09
CA LEU A 295 -4.16 -15.47 -3.67
C LEU A 295 -5.20 -15.85 -4.74
N ASP A 296 -5.32 -17.15 -4.99
CA ASP A 296 -6.40 -17.71 -5.80
C ASP A 296 -7.50 -18.26 -4.89
N PHE A 297 -8.62 -17.55 -4.88
CA PHE A 297 -9.83 -17.83 -4.09
C PHE A 297 -10.77 -18.86 -4.75
N THR A 298 -10.39 -19.47 -5.87
CA THR A 298 -11.21 -20.51 -6.51
C THR A 298 -11.47 -21.65 -5.53
N PRO A 299 -12.73 -22.03 -5.25
CA PRO A 299 -13.03 -23.10 -4.31
C PRO A 299 -12.42 -24.44 -4.74
N GLY A 300 -11.84 -25.15 -3.80
CA GLY A 300 -11.35 -26.51 -4.02
C GLY A 300 -12.48 -27.55 -4.06
N GLU A 301 -12.17 -28.72 -4.57
CA GLU A 301 -13.06 -29.88 -4.59
C GLU A 301 -12.74 -30.87 -3.46
N PRO A 302 -13.72 -31.58 -2.90
CA PRO A 302 -13.49 -32.56 -1.84
C PRO A 302 -12.46 -33.63 -2.25
N LEU A 303 -11.59 -34.01 -1.29
CA LEU A 303 -10.59 -35.04 -1.50
C LEU A 303 -11.22 -36.43 -1.62
N ALA A 304 -11.45 -36.90 -2.85
CA ALA A 304 -12.04 -38.23 -3.11
C ALA A 304 -11.03 -39.39 -3.01
N ALA A 305 -9.76 -39.13 -3.34
CA ALA A 305 -8.67 -40.09 -3.32
C ALA A 305 -7.34 -39.35 -3.07
N THR A 306 -6.25 -40.10 -2.88
CA THR A 306 -4.92 -39.47 -2.78
C THR A 306 -4.58 -38.73 -4.07
N THR A 307 -4.28 -37.43 -3.94
CA THR A 307 -3.97 -36.54 -5.05
C THR A 307 -2.53 -36.06 -4.93
N GLU A 308 -1.81 -36.00 -6.06
CA GLU A 308 -0.48 -35.38 -6.13
C GLU A 308 -0.61 -33.96 -6.69
N VAL A 309 -0.04 -33.00 -5.97
CA VAL A 309 -0.01 -31.57 -6.34
C VAL A 309 1.44 -31.16 -6.54
N THR A 310 1.68 -30.29 -7.52
CA THR A 310 3.00 -29.69 -7.77
C THR A 310 3.02 -28.27 -7.21
N VAL A 311 4.10 -27.90 -6.51
CA VAL A 311 4.28 -26.59 -5.89
C VAL A 311 5.54 -25.96 -6.45
N ASP A 312 5.41 -24.79 -7.07
CA ASP A 312 6.51 -23.98 -7.58
C ASP A 312 7.20 -23.24 -6.43
N ALA A 313 8.52 -23.34 -6.32
CA ALA A 313 9.29 -22.65 -5.29
C ALA A 313 9.37 -21.13 -5.49
N ALA A 314 9.14 -20.65 -6.72
CA ALA A 314 9.22 -19.23 -7.09
C ALA A 314 7.91 -18.46 -6.92
N ARG A 315 6.89 -19.06 -6.32
CA ARG A 315 5.57 -18.45 -6.12
C ARG A 315 5.17 -18.41 -4.65
N GLY A 316 4.24 -17.52 -4.34
CA GLY A 316 3.60 -17.44 -3.03
C GLY A 316 2.66 -18.63 -2.75
N TRP A 317 1.56 -18.35 -2.06
CA TRP A 317 0.52 -19.34 -1.80
C TRP A 317 -0.11 -19.82 -3.12
N GLN A 318 -0.18 -21.13 -3.29
CA GLN A 318 -0.68 -21.79 -4.50
C GLN A 318 -1.89 -22.65 -4.15
N ASN A 319 -3.00 -22.39 -4.84
CA ASN A 319 -4.23 -23.13 -4.70
C ASN A 319 -4.06 -24.55 -5.25
N THR A 320 -4.35 -25.54 -4.41
CA THR A 320 -4.20 -26.96 -4.77
C THR A 320 -5.38 -27.51 -5.55
N GLY A 321 -6.50 -26.78 -5.60
CA GLY A 321 -7.79 -27.24 -6.09
C GLY A 321 -8.48 -28.23 -5.13
N LEU A 322 -7.96 -28.42 -3.92
CA LEU A 322 -8.49 -29.35 -2.92
C LEU A 322 -9.19 -28.61 -1.79
N HIS A 323 -10.38 -29.06 -1.45
CA HIS A 323 -11.09 -28.67 -0.25
C HIS A 323 -10.72 -29.58 0.92
N VAL A 324 -10.54 -28.97 2.09
CA VAL A 324 -10.29 -29.66 3.35
C VAL A 324 -11.49 -29.46 4.26
N GLU A 325 -11.92 -30.51 4.94
CA GLU A 325 -13.07 -30.47 5.83
C GLU A 325 -12.62 -30.38 7.29
N ALA A 326 -13.25 -29.51 8.07
CA ALA A 326 -12.96 -29.37 9.48
C ALA A 326 -13.13 -30.72 10.22
N GLY A 327 -12.15 -31.08 11.04
CA GLY A 327 -12.16 -32.32 11.80
C GLY A 327 -11.83 -33.59 11.01
N GLN A 328 -11.66 -33.53 9.68
CA GLN A 328 -11.22 -34.69 8.89
C GLN A 328 -9.70 -34.73 8.78
N PRO A 329 -9.03 -35.81 9.22
CA PRO A 329 -7.58 -35.90 9.16
C PRO A 329 -7.09 -36.06 7.72
N LEU A 330 -5.98 -35.40 7.42
CA LEU A 330 -5.26 -35.43 6.16
C LEU A 330 -3.82 -35.88 6.40
N ARG A 331 -3.22 -36.53 5.41
CA ARG A 331 -1.80 -36.87 5.40
C ARG A 331 -1.12 -36.27 4.20
N PHE A 332 0.00 -35.60 4.45
CA PHE A 332 0.88 -35.01 3.47
C PHE A 332 2.16 -35.84 3.35
N GLU A 333 2.63 -36.06 2.13
CA GLU A 333 3.95 -36.60 1.84
C GLU A 333 4.59 -35.77 0.74
N ALA A 334 5.69 -35.09 1.05
CA ALA A 334 6.35 -34.17 0.15
C ALA A 334 7.69 -34.73 -0.31
N SER A 335 8.00 -34.52 -1.59
CA SER A 335 9.26 -34.94 -2.20
C SER A 335 9.66 -33.97 -3.31
N GLY A 336 10.94 -34.00 -3.68
CA GLY A 336 11.47 -33.12 -4.73
C GLY A 336 12.67 -32.33 -4.23
N ARG A 337 13.36 -31.70 -5.19
CA ARG A 337 14.51 -30.85 -4.94
C ARG A 337 14.34 -29.58 -5.75
N TYR A 338 14.51 -28.46 -5.08
CA TYR A 338 14.37 -27.13 -5.64
C TYR A 338 15.50 -26.25 -5.11
N GLN A 339 15.71 -25.13 -5.77
CA GLN A 339 16.71 -24.16 -5.42
C GLN A 339 16.06 -23.00 -4.69
N ILE A 340 16.73 -22.52 -3.64
CA ILE A 340 16.36 -21.31 -2.92
C ILE A 340 17.54 -20.34 -2.83
N ALA A 341 17.26 -19.04 -2.71
CA ALA A 341 18.27 -17.99 -2.55
C ALA A 341 19.31 -17.97 -3.68
N ALA A 342 18.88 -18.03 -4.95
CA ALA A 342 19.74 -18.08 -6.15
C ALA A 342 20.45 -16.75 -6.47
N THR A 343 21.17 -16.18 -5.52
CA THR A 343 22.03 -15.02 -5.75
C THR A 343 23.47 -15.48 -5.92
N ASP A 344 24.27 -15.40 -4.85
CA ASP A 344 25.71 -15.71 -4.89
C ASP A 344 26.02 -17.19 -4.62
N GLN A 345 25.10 -17.90 -3.97
CA GLN A 345 25.22 -19.32 -3.66
C GLN A 345 23.85 -20.00 -3.78
N SER A 346 23.68 -20.84 -4.81
CA SER A 346 22.50 -21.67 -4.96
C SER A 346 22.44 -22.74 -3.88
N TRP A 347 21.40 -22.72 -3.06
CA TRP A 347 21.16 -23.78 -2.08
C TRP A 347 20.12 -24.76 -2.62
N MET A 348 20.52 -26.02 -2.78
CA MET A 348 19.55 -27.09 -3.01
C MET A 348 18.80 -27.36 -1.71
N CYS A 349 17.49 -27.36 -1.81
CA CYS A 349 16.55 -27.60 -0.74
C CYS A 349 15.68 -28.82 -1.03
N GLU A 350 15.09 -29.35 0.02
CA GLU A 350 14.06 -30.38 0.00
C GLU A 350 12.89 -29.90 0.88
N PRO A 351 11.69 -30.51 0.82
CA PRO A 351 10.50 -30.02 1.54
C PRO A 351 10.67 -29.82 3.04
N GLY A 352 11.65 -30.48 3.67
CA GLY A 352 12.03 -30.27 5.07
C GLY A 352 12.69 -28.91 5.38
N GLY A 353 13.09 -28.15 4.35
CA GLY A 353 13.83 -26.90 4.50
C GLY A 353 15.31 -27.08 4.83
N VAL A 354 16.02 -25.95 4.86
CA VAL A 354 17.43 -25.86 5.26
C VAL A 354 17.58 -24.87 6.42
N THR A 355 18.54 -25.15 7.31
CA THR A 355 18.74 -24.34 8.54
C THR A 355 19.84 -23.29 8.41
N ILE A 356 20.31 -23.01 7.19
CA ILE A 356 21.27 -21.93 6.90
C ILE A 356 20.71 -20.55 7.24
N ARG A 357 19.39 -20.38 7.11
CA ARG A 357 18.62 -19.17 7.37
C ARG A 357 17.22 -19.60 7.79
N TYR A 358 16.58 -18.77 8.60
CA TYR A 358 15.18 -18.92 8.97
C TYR A 358 14.41 -17.73 8.42
N TYR A 359 13.22 -17.98 7.89
CA TYR A 359 12.27 -16.96 7.48
C TYR A 359 10.99 -17.11 8.31
N ALA A 360 10.53 -16.02 8.93
CA ALA A 360 9.40 -16.00 9.85
C ALA A 360 9.47 -17.12 10.92
N GLY A 361 10.66 -17.32 11.50
CA GLY A 361 10.91 -18.33 12.55
C GLY A 361 10.92 -19.79 12.07
N ARG A 362 10.87 -20.04 10.76
CA ARG A 362 10.83 -21.39 10.16
C ARG A 362 12.04 -21.60 9.24
N PRO A 363 12.54 -22.83 9.07
CA PRO A 363 13.65 -23.10 8.14
C PRO A 363 13.34 -22.54 6.75
N LEU A 364 14.35 -21.97 6.10
CA LEU A 364 14.23 -21.50 4.73
C LEU A 364 13.88 -22.68 3.82
N GLY A 365 12.96 -22.46 2.89
CA GLY A 365 12.54 -23.45 1.92
C GLY A 365 11.63 -24.55 2.47
N VAL A 366 11.25 -24.58 3.75
CA VAL A 366 10.34 -25.62 4.26
C VAL A 366 8.95 -25.54 3.60
N LEU A 367 8.32 -26.67 3.29
CA LEU A 367 6.94 -26.70 2.79
C LEU A 367 5.94 -26.29 3.88
N LEU A 368 5.06 -25.37 3.53
CA LEU A 368 3.97 -24.87 4.36
C LEU A 368 2.61 -25.17 3.74
N ALA A 369 1.62 -25.36 4.60
CA ALA A 369 0.21 -25.47 4.22
C ALA A 369 -0.66 -24.47 5.00
N ALA A 370 -1.70 -23.99 4.33
CA ALA A 370 -2.77 -23.23 4.94
C ALA A 370 -4.09 -23.51 4.21
N ALA A 371 -5.24 -23.14 4.77
CA ALA A 371 -6.52 -23.14 4.08
C ALA A 371 -7.11 -21.73 4.05
N ILE A 372 -7.64 -21.35 2.88
CA ILE A 372 -8.53 -20.20 2.75
C ILE A 372 -9.92 -20.67 3.17
N PRO A 373 -10.53 -20.13 4.25
CA PRO A 373 -11.80 -20.62 4.76
C PRO A 373 -12.97 -20.44 3.79
N ASP A 374 -13.97 -21.32 3.84
CA ASP A 374 -15.19 -21.19 3.02
C ASP A 374 -16.00 -19.92 3.37
N ASP A 375 -16.06 -19.57 4.66
CA ASP A 375 -16.67 -18.34 5.16
C ASP A 375 -15.58 -17.27 5.36
N LEU A 376 -15.28 -16.54 4.28
CA LEU A 376 -14.27 -15.48 4.25
C LEU A 376 -14.61 -14.33 5.21
N ALA A 377 -15.89 -13.94 5.27
CA ALA A 377 -16.36 -12.83 6.08
C ALA A 377 -16.19 -13.13 7.59
N ASP A 378 -16.52 -14.35 8.03
CA ASP A 378 -16.26 -14.80 9.39
C ASP A 378 -14.76 -14.92 9.68
N ALA A 379 -13.99 -15.50 8.75
CA ALA A 379 -12.55 -15.67 8.89
C ALA A 379 -11.81 -14.35 9.11
N ALA A 380 -12.16 -13.29 8.38
CA ALA A 380 -11.54 -11.98 8.49
C ALA A 380 -11.73 -11.32 9.86
N ARG A 381 -12.77 -11.71 10.63
CA ARG A 381 -13.08 -11.16 11.96
C ARG A 381 -12.49 -11.96 13.12
N GLN A 382 -11.86 -13.11 12.85
CA GLN A 382 -11.35 -14.01 13.87
C GLN A 382 -9.82 -13.96 13.98
N PRO A 383 -9.25 -14.25 15.17
CA PRO A 383 -7.81 -14.42 15.29
C PRO A 383 -7.33 -15.59 14.42
N PRO A 384 -6.06 -15.55 13.95
CA PRO A 384 -5.51 -16.62 13.15
C PRO A 384 -5.32 -17.88 14.01
N ARG A 385 -5.58 -19.04 13.41
CA ARG A 385 -5.33 -20.37 13.99
C ARG A 385 -4.34 -21.17 13.14
N GLU A 386 -3.82 -22.28 13.67
CA GLU A 386 -2.84 -23.09 12.93
C GLU A 386 -3.49 -23.62 11.65
N GLY A 387 -2.81 -23.42 10.53
CA GLY A 387 -3.34 -23.72 9.20
C GLY A 387 -4.05 -22.54 8.53
N ASP A 388 -4.08 -21.35 9.13
CA ASP A 388 -4.44 -20.12 8.41
C ASP A 388 -3.19 -19.52 7.73
N LEU A 389 -3.36 -18.68 6.70
CA LEU A 389 -2.25 -18.09 5.91
C LEU A 389 -1.20 -17.37 6.78
N ARG A 390 -1.62 -16.72 7.88
CA ARG A 390 -0.74 -16.01 8.82
C ARG A 390 -0.14 -16.90 9.90
N MET A 391 -0.71 -18.09 10.13
CA MET A 391 -0.15 -19.07 11.06
C MET A 391 -0.12 -20.45 10.37
N PRO A 392 0.71 -20.59 9.32
CA PRO A 392 0.67 -21.76 8.48
C PRO A 392 1.23 -23.00 9.19
N LEU A 393 0.71 -24.14 8.77
CA LEU A 393 1.18 -25.46 9.17
C LEU A 393 2.54 -25.75 8.52
N VAL A 394 3.53 -26.13 9.32
CA VAL A 394 4.81 -26.64 8.80
C VAL A 394 4.63 -28.09 8.40
N VAL A 395 4.62 -28.38 7.09
CA VAL A 395 4.44 -29.75 6.56
C VAL A 395 5.77 -30.49 6.50
N GLY A 396 6.84 -29.84 6.02
CA GLY A 396 8.12 -30.49 5.87
C GLY A 396 8.09 -31.63 4.83
N LEU A 397 8.77 -32.74 5.12
CA LEU A 397 8.76 -33.96 4.30
C LEU A 397 7.41 -34.72 4.37
N GLY A 398 6.60 -34.45 5.39
CA GLY A 398 5.31 -35.08 5.58
C GLY A 398 4.74 -34.80 6.97
N ARG A 399 3.42 -34.73 7.06
CA ARG A 399 2.70 -34.38 8.29
C ARG A 399 1.27 -34.90 8.22
N GLU A 400 0.69 -35.21 9.37
CA GLU A 400 -0.76 -35.33 9.51
C GLU A 400 -1.36 -34.03 10.03
N TRP A 401 -2.52 -33.66 9.52
CA TRP A 401 -3.23 -32.44 9.91
C TRP A 401 -4.72 -32.68 9.96
N THR A 402 -5.35 -32.23 11.04
CA THR A 402 -6.80 -32.15 11.15
C THR A 402 -7.20 -30.68 11.12
N PRO A 403 -7.77 -30.18 10.01
CA PRO A 403 -8.14 -28.78 9.88
C PRO A 403 -9.13 -28.35 10.95
N GLY A 404 -8.91 -27.16 11.52
CA GLY A 404 -9.87 -26.53 12.45
C GLY A 404 -11.00 -25.78 11.75
N ARG A 405 -10.91 -25.59 10.42
CA ARG A 405 -11.91 -24.96 9.55
C ARG A 405 -11.91 -25.67 8.19
N SER A 406 -13.08 -25.68 7.57
CA SER A 406 -13.22 -26.09 6.17
C SER A 406 -12.79 -24.97 5.24
N GLY A 407 -12.19 -25.33 4.11
CA GLY A 407 -11.65 -24.34 3.18
C GLY A 407 -10.83 -24.94 2.04
N THR A 408 -10.28 -24.06 1.22
CA THR A 408 -9.44 -24.45 0.08
C THR A 408 -7.97 -24.48 0.48
N LEU A 409 -7.33 -25.63 0.32
CA LEU A 409 -5.93 -25.85 0.67
C LEU A 409 -4.99 -25.08 -0.26
N GLN A 410 -4.06 -24.38 0.38
CA GLN A 410 -2.98 -23.62 -0.21
C GLN A 410 -1.64 -24.21 0.25
N LEU A 411 -0.67 -24.25 -0.66
CA LEU A 411 0.70 -24.67 -0.36
C LEU A 411 1.70 -23.59 -0.77
N ARG A 412 2.81 -23.49 -0.06
CA ARG A 412 3.96 -22.70 -0.50
C ARG A 412 5.28 -23.21 0.05
N VAL A 413 6.37 -22.83 -0.60
CA VAL A 413 7.73 -22.92 -0.05
C VAL A 413 7.98 -21.71 0.85
N ASN A 414 8.59 -21.91 2.01
CA ASN A 414 8.84 -20.83 2.96
C ASN A 414 10.01 -19.94 2.53
N ASP A 415 9.71 -18.76 2.02
CA ASP A 415 10.68 -17.70 1.75
C ASP A 415 10.08 -16.29 1.92
N SER A 416 10.93 -15.28 1.91
CA SER A 416 10.53 -13.88 1.79
C SER A 416 9.78 -13.64 0.51
N ALA A 417 8.69 -12.86 0.59
CA ALA A 417 7.97 -12.39 -0.60
C ALA A 417 8.88 -11.59 -1.55
N GLY A 418 9.93 -10.95 -1.03
CA GLY A 418 10.92 -10.20 -1.80
C GLY A 418 12.03 -11.04 -2.43
N GLU A 419 12.12 -12.32 -2.07
CA GLU A 419 13.18 -13.21 -2.55
C GLU A 419 12.64 -14.35 -3.43
N LEU A 420 11.32 -14.50 -3.58
CA LEU A 420 10.71 -15.57 -4.40
C LEU A 420 11.28 -15.67 -5.83
N ALA A 421 11.63 -14.55 -6.45
CA ALA A 421 12.18 -14.53 -7.81
C ALA A 421 13.57 -15.18 -7.93
N ASP A 422 14.26 -15.42 -6.82
CA ASP A 422 15.53 -16.16 -6.77
C ASP A 422 15.34 -17.65 -6.42
N ASN A 423 14.10 -18.13 -6.31
CA ASN A 423 13.82 -19.55 -6.18
C ASN A 423 13.62 -20.19 -7.56
N ALA A 424 13.89 -21.49 -7.66
CA ALA A 424 13.66 -22.23 -8.91
C ALA A 424 13.34 -23.71 -8.66
N GLY A 425 12.51 -24.26 -9.54
CA GLY A 425 12.10 -25.66 -9.51
C GLY A 425 10.85 -25.89 -8.66
N GLU A 426 10.47 -27.16 -8.57
CA GLU A 426 9.18 -27.56 -8.03
C GLU A 426 9.34 -28.72 -7.05
N LEU A 427 8.37 -28.87 -6.15
CA LEU A 427 8.20 -30.08 -5.34
C LEU A 427 6.84 -30.73 -5.60
N LYS A 428 6.73 -32.01 -5.23
CA LYS A 428 5.52 -32.81 -5.33
C LYS A 428 4.99 -33.12 -3.94
N VAL A 429 3.69 -32.95 -3.74
CA VAL A 429 3.02 -33.22 -2.47
C VAL A 429 1.87 -34.17 -2.72
N LYS A 430 1.93 -35.36 -2.12
CA LYS A 430 0.80 -36.29 -2.08
C LYS A 430 -0.06 -35.98 -0.87
N ILE A 431 -1.36 -35.85 -1.09
CA ILE A 431 -2.35 -35.49 -0.08
C ILE A 431 -3.42 -36.57 -0.10
N GLY A 432 -3.61 -37.26 1.03
CA GLY A 432 -4.60 -38.32 1.20
C GLY A 432 -5.36 -38.19 2.51
N GLY A 433 -6.37 -39.05 2.71
CA GLY A 433 -7.02 -39.18 4.01
C GLY A 433 -6.01 -39.65 5.07
N GLY A 434 -6.00 -38.98 6.23
CA GLY A 434 -5.21 -39.37 7.38
C GLY A 434 -5.85 -40.56 8.11
N ALA A 435 -5.09 -41.19 9.02
CA ALA A 435 -5.68 -42.17 9.91
C ALA A 435 -6.68 -41.46 10.84
N SER A 436 -7.91 -41.97 10.92
CA SER A 436 -8.82 -41.57 11.99
C SER A 436 -8.16 -41.91 13.32
N ALA A 437 -8.07 -40.96 14.24
CA ALA A 437 -7.72 -41.25 15.62
C ALA A 437 -8.80 -42.20 16.16
N ALA A 438 -8.50 -43.50 16.17
CA ALA A 438 -9.37 -44.50 16.75
C ALA A 438 -9.46 -44.24 18.27
N ASP A 439 -10.70 -44.18 18.75
CA ASP A 439 -11.21 -44.02 20.14
C ASP A 439 -10.23 -44.24 21.31
#